data_AF-A0A6V8PRX0-F1
#
_entry.id   AF-A0A6V8PRX0-F1
#
_cell.length_a   1.000
_cell.length_b   1.000
_cell.length_c   1.000
_cell.angle_alpha   90.00
_cell.angle_beta   90.00
_cell.angle_gamma   90.00
#
_symmetry.space_group_name_H-M   'P 1'
#
loop_
_entity.id
_entity.type
_entity.pdbx_description
1 polymer ?
#
loop_
_entity_poly.entity_id
_entity_poly.type
_entity_poly.pdbx_seq_one_letter_code
_entity_poly.pdbx_strand_id
1 'polypeptide(L)' 'MEYKDTLNLPRTSFSMKANLATKEPEILDFWDEIGLYQKTLARNKGRKSFILHDGPPYSNG' A
#
# COMPACT_ATOMS: atom_id res chain seq x y z
N MET A 1 6.02 -39.87 17.91
CA MET A 1 6.64 -38.93 16.96
C MET A 1 5.48 -38.34 16.17
N GLU A 2 5.15 -37.07 16.36
CA GLU A 2 4.04 -36.42 15.66
C GLU A 2 4.45 -36.13 14.21
N TYR A 3 3.86 -36.82 13.23
CA TYR A 3 4.17 -36.66 11.79
C TYR A 3 3.91 -35.24 11.25
N LYS A 4 3.15 -34.43 12.00
CA LYS A 4 2.87 -33.03 11.67
C LYS A 4 4.14 -32.17 11.66
N ASP A 5 5.11 -32.47 12.52
CA ASP A 5 6.35 -31.69 12.65
C ASP A 5 7.38 -32.03 11.56
N THR A 6 7.16 -33.13 10.81
CA THR A 6 8.02 -33.53 9.69
C THR A 6 7.58 -32.94 8.36
N LEU A 7 6.46 -32.19 8.33
CA LEU A 7 5.89 -31.59 7.12
C LEU A 7 6.36 -30.14 6.95
N ASN A 8 6.83 -29.80 5.76
CA ASN A 8 7.19 -28.42 5.38
C ASN A 8 5.94 -27.65 4.95
N LEU A 9 5.14 -27.22 5.92
CA LEU A 9 3.91 -26.46 5.68
C LEU A 9 4.19 -24.96 5.48
N PRO A 10 3.43 -24.27 4.60
CA PRO A 10 3.54 -22.82 4.45
C PRO A 10 3.23 -22.08 5.76
N ARG A 11 4.05 -21.08 6.08
CA ARG A 11 3.86 -20.19 7.23
C ARG A 11 3.97 -18.75 6.77
N THR A 12 3.03 -17.92 7.21
CA THR A 12 3.06 -16.48 6.94
C THR A 12 2.50 -15.73 8.14
N SER A 13 3.06 -14.55 8.40
CA SER A 13 2.48 -13.58 9.34
C SER A 13 1.32 -12.80 8.73
N PHE A 14 1.09 -12.94 7.41
CA PHE A 14 -0.01 -12.30 6.72
C PHE A 14 -1.35 -12.89 7.18
N SER A 15 -2.16 -12.04 7.81
CA SER A 15 -3.51 -12.40 8.24
C SER A 15 -4.38 -12.75 7.03
N MET A 16 -5.11 -13.87 7.10
CA MET A 16 -6.15 -14.20 6.12
C MET A 16 -7.33 -13.23 6.17
N LYS A 17 -7.61 -12.61 7.33
CA LYS A 17 -8.62 -11.54 7.45
C LYS A 17 -7.99 -10.21 7.05
N ALA A 18 -8.65 -9.48 6.15
CA ALA A 18 -8.15 -8.22 5.61
C ALA A 18 -8.13 -7.10 6.66
N ASN A 19 -9.25 -6.89 7.38
CA ASN A 19 -9.44 -5.81 8.35
C ASN A 19 -9.15 -4.40 7.78
N LEU A 20 -9.69 -4.12 6.60
CA LEU A 20 -9.34 -2.93 5.80
C LEU A 20 -9.66 -1.60 6.51
N ALA A 21 -10.79 -1.52 7.22
CA ALA A 21 -11.18 -0.32 7.94
C ALA A 21 -10.13 0.19 8.95
N THR A 22 -9.26 -0.70 9.46
CA THR A 22 -8.14 -0.33 10.33
C THR A 22 -6.84 -0.20 9.55
N LYS A 23 -6.55 -1.15 8.64
CA LYS A 23 -5.27 -1.21 7.94
C LYS A 23 -5.09 -0.11 6.89
N GLU A 24 -6.16 0.29 6.20
CA GLU A 24 -6.05 1.30 5.14
C GLU A 24 -5.62 2.66 5.70
N PRO A 25 -6.21 3.19 6.80
CA PRO A 25 -5.68 4.38 7.46
C PRO A 25 -4.20 4.27 7.85
N GLU A 26 -3.78 3.17 8.47
CA GLU A 26 -2.38 2.96 8.88
C GLU A 26 -1.40 3.00 7.70
N ILE A 27 -1.82 2.47 6.55
CA ILE A 27 -1.01 2.47 5.32
C ILE A 27 -0.90 3.89 4.75
N LEU A 28 -2.00 4.66 4.76
CA LEU A 28 -2.00 6.05 4.29
C LEU A 28 -1.08 6.92 5.17
N ASP A 29 -1.19 6.78 6.49
CA ASP A 29 -0.33 7.49 7.45
C ASP A 29 1.15 7.17 7.21
N PHE A 30 1.47 5.90 6.97
CA PHE A 30 2.83 5.48 6.63
C PHE A 30 3.31 6.11 5.31
N TRP A 31 2.48 6.15 4.26
CA TRP A 31 2.85 6.76 2.98
C TRP A 31 3.11 8.26 3.09
N ASP A 32 2.33 8.94 3.92
CA ASP A 32 2.49 10.36 4.21
C ASP A 32 3.76 10.62 5.02
N GLU A 33 4.04 9.81 6.06
CA GLU A 33 5.26 9.90 6.88
C GLU A 33 6.52 9.77 6.01
N ILE A 34 6.54 8.80 5.10
CA ILE A 34 7.70 8.61 4.22
C ILE A 34 7.72 9.59 3.03
N GLY A 35 6.70 10.42 2.84
CA GLY A 35 6.59 11.32 1.69
C GLY A 35 6.60 10.59 0.35
N LEU A 36 5.84 9.49 0.23
CA LEU A 36 5.88 8.56 -0.90
C LEU A 36 5.66 9.26 -2.26
N TYR A 37 4.78 10.26 -2.30
CA TYR A 37 4.49 11.02 -3.51
C TYR A 37 5.75 11.71 -4.06
N GLN A 38 6.48 12.42 -3.21
CA GLN A 38 7.71 13.12 -3.61
C GLN A 38 8.80 12.15 -4.04
N LYS A 39 8.95 11.02 -3.33
CA LYS A 39 9.87 9.95 -3.74
C LYS A 39 9.54 9.40 -5.13
N THR A 40 8.26 9.25 -5.44
CA THR A 40 7.79 8.76 -6.74
C THR A 40 8.09 9.73 -7.87
N LEU A 41 7.91 11.05 -7.64
CA LEU A 41 8.30 12.09 -8.59
C LEU A 41 9.82 12.12 -8.81
N ALA A 42 10.59 12.09 -7.72
CA ALA A 42 12.06 12.09 -7.79
C ALA A 42 12.61 10.89 -8.57
N ARG A 43 12.05 9.69 -8.35
CA ARG A 43 12.41 8.47 -9.09
C ARG A 43 12.19 8.61 -10.61
N ASN A 44 11.19 9.39 -11.02
CA ASN A 44 10.82 9.57 -12.42
C ASN A 44 11.47 10.80 -13.08
N LYS A 45 12.38 11.49 -12.39
CA LYS A 45 13.08 12.67 -12.93
C LYS A 45 13.75 12.33 -14.27
N GLY A 46 13.52 13.18 -15.28
CA GLY A 46 14.10 13.04 -16.62
C GLY A 46 13.36 12.06 -17.55
N ARG A 47 12.33 11.35 -17.08
CA ARG A 47 11.45 10.54 -17.94
C ARG A 47 10.42 11.42 -18.64
N LYS A 48 9.82 10.89 -19.72
CA LYS A 48 8.70 11.55 -20.40
C LYS A 48 7.57 11.81 -19.38
N SER A 49 7.14 13.06 -19.31
CA SER A 49 6.07 13.45 -18.40
C SER A 49 4.72 12.87 -18.83
N PHE A 50 3.91 12.49 -17.84
CA PHE A 50 2.51 12.15 -18.01
C PHE A 50 1.71 13.06 -17.07
N ILE A 51 0.76 13.81 -17.63
CA ILE A 51 -0.04 14.80 -16.90
C ILE A 51 -1.49 14.34 -16.96
N LEU A 52 -2.06 14.06 -15.79
CA LEU A 52 -3.48 13.75 -15.63
C LEU A 52 -4.16 14.97 -15.00
N HIS A 53 -5.05 15.60 -15.76
CA HIS A 53 -5.90 16.67 -15.25
C HIS A 53 -7.15 16.06 -14.60
N ASP A 54 -7.20 16.09 -13.27
CA ASP A 54 -8.43 15.74 -12.55
C ASP A 54 -9.36 16.95 -12.53
N GLY A 55 -10.64 16.72 -12.79
CA GLY A 55 -11.65 17.77 -12.82
C GLY A 55 -11.96 18.25 -11.41
N PRO A 56 -12.22 19.55 -11.18
CA PRO A 56 -12.59 20.01 -9.85
C PRO A 56 -13.89 19.31 -9.42
N PRO A 57 -13.93 18.69 -8.23
CA PRO A 57 -15.16 18.11 -7.73
C PRO A 57 -16.16 19.22 -7.42
N TYR A 58 -17.45 18.95 -7.57
CA TYR A 58 -18.47 19.80 -6.97
C TYR A 58 -18.42 19.63 -5.46
N SER A 59 -18.19 20.73 -4.72
CA SER A 59 -18.07 20.71 -3.26
C SER A 59 -19.43 20.75 -2.54
N ASN A 60 -20.46 20.17 -3.15
CA ASN A 60 -21.82 20.16 -2.64
C ASN A 60 -22.05 18.78 -2.02
N GLY A 61 -21.86 18.67 -0.71
CA GLY A 61 -22.07 17.44 0.05
C GLY A 61 -23.49 16.90 0.01
#